data_AF-G0WPG1-F1
#
_entry.id   AF-G0WPG1-F1
#
_cell.length_a   1.000
_cell.length_b   1.000
_cell.length_c   1.000
_cell.angle_alpha   90.00
_cell.angle_beta   90.00
_cell.angle_gamma   90.00
#
_symmetry.space_group_name_H-M   'P 1'
#
loop_
_entity.id
_entity.type
_entity.pdbx_description
1 polymer ?
#
loop_
_entity_poly.entity_id
_entity_poly.type
_entity_poly.pdbx_seq_one_letter_code
_entity_poly.pdbx_strand_id
1 'polypeptide(L)'
;MKRISLWSVDRDDTLHIDDEIEKLEEAHSVMISANRALVEGDDLSLTRLGFDSDHIDDLKVRHSEGKPGFPAYVLRNLQDTIQQLSDLKRGANDGRGARLVEQQ
;
A
#
# COMPACT_ATOMS: atom_id res chain seq x y z
N MET A 1 -18.05 34.91 -9.82
CA MET A 1 -17.25 33.66 -9.95
C MET A 1 -16.77 33.28 -8.55
N LYS A 2 -17.22 32.15 -8.01
CA LYS A 2 -16.76 31.66 -6.70
C LYS A 2 -15.36 31.06 -6.89
N ARG A 3 -14.35 31.69 -6.29
CA ARG A 3 -13.01 31.13 -6.16
C ARG A 3 -13.11 29.92 -5.23
N ILE A 4 -12.87 28.73 -5.75
CA ILE A 4 -12.70 27.54 -4.92
C ILE A 4 -11.32 27.69 -4.28
N SER A 5 -11.29 27.95 -2.97
CA SER A 5 -10.04 27.94 -2.21
C SER A 5 -9.49 26.51 -2.23
N LEU A 6 -8.31 26.33 -2.81
CA LEU A 6 -7.55 25.07 -2.80
C LEU A 6 -6.90 24.80 -1.42
N TRP A 7 -7.47 25.34 -0.34
CA TRP A 7 -6.73 25.71 0.89
C TRP A 7 -7.37 25.22 2.19
N SER A 8 -7.97 24.03 2.12
CA SER A 8 -8.14 23.21 3.30
C SER A 8 -7.97 21.77 2.83
N VAL A 9 -6.76 21.23 2.91
CA VAL A 9 -6.68 19.79 3.20
C VAL A 9 -7.16 19.75 4.64
N ASP A 10 -8.44 19.44 4.84
CA ASP A 10 -9.03 19.49 6.16
C ASP A 10 -8.32 18.43 7.04
N ARG A 11 -8.37 18.61 8.36
CA ARG A 11 -7.84 17.59 9.29
C ARG A 11 -8.39 16.19 8.97
N ASP A 12 -9.62 16.15 8.46
CA ASP A 12 -10.30 14.93 7.99
C ASP A 12 -9.61 14.28 6.79
N ASP A 13 -9.14 15.06 5.82
CA ASP A 13 -8.39 14.55 4.66
C ASP A 13 -7.04 13.97 5.07
N THR A 14 -6.35 14.60 6.03
CA THR A 14 -5.08 14.06 6.56
C THR A 14 -5.28 12.79 7.39
N LEU A 15 -6.40 12.66 8.10
CA LEU A 15 -6.77 11.43 8.83
C LEU A 15 -7.09 10.30 7.86
N HIS A 16 -7.80 10.59 6.77
CA HIS A 16 -8.07 9.61 5.73
C HIS A 16 -6.78 9.10 5.07
N ILE A 17 -5.80 9.97 4.83
CA ILE A 17 -4.49 9.58 4.29
C ILE A 17 -3.75 8.66 5.26
N ASP A 18 -3.83 8.90 6.58
CA ASP A 18 -3.21 8.04 7.58
C ASP A 18 -3.84 6.64 7.62
N ASP A 19 -5.16 6.55 7.63
CA ASP A 19 -5.87 5.27 7.58
C ASP A 19 -5.57 4.50 6.29
N GLU A 20 -5.39 5.20 5.17
CA GLU A 20 -5.06 4.59 3.88
C GLU A 20 -3.62 4.09 3.83
N ILE A 21 -2.66 4.86 4.36
CA ILE A 21 -1.27 4.42 4.52
C ILE A 21 -1.21 3.17 5.40
N GLU A 22 -1.89 3.16 6.55
CA GLU A 22 -1.89 2.02 7.48
C GLU A 22 -2.42 0.75 6.79
N LYS A 23 -3.54 0.83 6.09
CA LYS A 23 -4.10 -0.30 5.34
C LYS A 23 -3.16 -0.82 4.26
N LEU A 24 -2.48 0.07 3.55
CA LEU A 24 -1.52 -0.32 2.50
C LEU A 24 -0.26 -0.96 3.11
N GLU A 25 0.24 -0.45 4.24
CA GLU A 25 1.35 -1.04 4.98
C GLU A 25 1.01 -2.44 5.51
N GLU A 26 -0.19 -2.61 6.07
CA GLU A 26 -0.70 -3.92 6.50
C GLU A 26 -0.77 -4.90 5.32
N ALA A 27 -1.37 -4.49 4.20
CA ALA A 27 -1.46 -5.32 3.01
C ALA A 27 -0.08 -5.71 2.47
N HIS A 28 0.86 -4.76 2.40
CA HIS A 28 2.22 -5.01 1.96
C HIS A 28 2.94 -6.01 2.89
N SER A 29 2.78 -5.86 4.20
CA SER A 29 3.35 -6.76 5.21
C SER A 29 2.79 -8.19 5.11
N VAL A 30 1.47 -8.31 4.93
CA VAL A 30 0.78 -9.60 4.72
C VAL A 30 1.30 -10.28 3.46
N MET A 31 1.41 -9.57 2.34
CA MET A 31 1.89 -10.15 1.07
C MET A 31 3.35 -10.62 1.15
N ILE A 32 4.22 -9.86 1.82
CA ILE A 32 5.62 -10.30 2.06
C ILE A 32 5.66 -11.55 2.93
N SER A 33 4.90 -11.55 4.03
CA SER A 33 4.83 -12.67 4.96
C SER A 33 4.28 -13.92 4.29
N ALA A 34 3.28 -13.77 3.42
CA ALA A 34 2.71 -14.87 2.64
C ALA A 34 3.72 -15.44 1.64
N ASN A 35 4.43 -14.59 0.89
CA ASN A 35 5.49 -15.04 -0.01
C ASN A 35 6.58 -15.82 0.73
N ARG A 36 6.96 -15.38 1.93
CA ARG A 36 7.91 -16.10 2.78
C ARG A 36 7.36 -17.45 3.23
N ALA A 37 6.12 -17.49 3.72
CA ALA A 37 5.46 -18.72 4.15
C ALA A 37 5.36 -19.74 3.01
N LEU A 38 5.09 -19.30 1.77
CA LEU A 38 5.09 -20.18 0.59
C LEU A 38 6.46 -20.81 0.33
N VAL A 39 7.55 -20.04 0.45
CA VAL A 39 8.92 -20.54 0.28
C VAL A 39 9.30 -21.52 1.38
N GLU A 40 8.84 -21.29 2.62
CA GLU A 40 9.08 -22.15 3.77
C GLU A 40 8.15 -23.38 3.81
N GLY A 41 7.09 -23.41 3.00
CA GLY A 41 6.05 -24.45 3.04
C GLY A 41 5.17 -24.38 4.28
N ASP A 42 5.00 -23.19 4.88
CA ASP A 42 4.28 -22.97 6.13
C ASP A 42 2.82 -22.54 5.90
N ASP A 43 1.96 -23.52 5.60
CA ASP A 43 0.53 -23.31 5.40
C ASP A 43 -0.19 -22.78 6.66
N LEU A 44 0.36 -23.04 7.87
CA LEU A 44 -0.20 -22.53 9.12
C LEU A 44 -0.01 -21.01 9.22
N SER A 45 1.15 -20.49 8.80
CA SER A 45 1.37 -19.05 8.71
C SER A 45 0.45 -18.39 7.68
N LEU A 46 0.21 -19.02 6.52
CA LEU A 46 -0.75 -18.51 5.54
C LEU A 46 -2.18 -18.46 6.12
N THR A 47 -2.59 -19.50 6.83
CA THR A 47 -3.90 -19.53 7.52
C THR A 47 -4.00 -18.42 8.57
N ARG A 48 -2.94 -18.18 9.34
CA ARG A 48 -2.88 -17.11 10.35
C ARG A 48 -2.89 -15.70 9.76
N LEU A 49 -2.41 -15.53 8.53
CA LEU A 49 -2.54 -14.29 7.77
C LEU A 49 -3.96 -14.06 7.23
N GLY A 50 -4.87 -15.02 7.43
CA GLY A 50 -6.28 -14.88 7.06
C GLY A 50 -6.63 -15.39 5.66
N PHE A 51 -5.71 -16.08 4.98
CA PHE A 51 -6.03 -16.74 3.71
C PHE A 51 -6.88 -18.00 3.95
N ASP A 52 -7.94 -18.15 3.17
CA ASP A 52 -8.71 -19.38 3.12
C ASP A 52 -7.97 -20.48 2.34
N SER A 53 -8.47 -21.72 2.43
CA SER A 53 -7.84 -22.89 1.78
C SER A 53 -7.70 -22.74 0.28
N ASP A 54 -8.72 -22.20 -0.38
CA ASP A 54 -8.78 -22.11 -1.83
C ASP A 54 -7.73 -21.09 -2.34
N HIS A 55 -7.60 -19.97 -1.63
CA HIS A 55 -6.58 -18.96 -1.92
C HIS A 55 -5.16 -19.49 -1.63
N ILE A 56 -4.97 -20.26 -0.55
CA ILE A 56 -3.68 -20.90 -0.27
C ILE A 56 -3.28 -21.84 -1.40
N ASP A 57 -4.20 -22.65 -1.90
CA ASP A 57 -3.94 -23.57 -3.01
C ASP A 57 -3.56 -22.83 -4.29
N ASP A 58 -4.25 -21.74 -4.63
CA ASP A 58 -3.89 -20.88 -5.77
C ASP A 58 -2.48 -20.30 -5.66
N LEU A 59 -2.09 -19.84 -4.46
CA LEU A 59 -0.75 -19.32 -4.19
C LEU A 59 0.31 -20.42 -4.32
N LYS A 60 0.02 -21.64 -3.88
CA LYS A 60 0.92 -22.80 -3.99
C LYS A 60 1.07 -23.26 -5.43
N VAL A 61 0.00 -23.25 -6.23
CA VAL A 61 0.06 -23.54 -7.67
C VAL A 61 1.05 -22.57 -8.34
N ARG A 62 0.89 -21.26 -8.11
CA ARG A 62 1.84 -20.26 -8.61
C ARG A 62 3.27 -20.52 -8.14
N HIS A 63 3.45 -20.86 -6.88
CA HIS A 63 4.77 -21.17 -6.33
C HIS A 63 5.42 -22.38 -7.01
N SER A 64 4.64 -23.41 -7.29
CA SER A 64 5.11 -24.60 -8.01
C SER A 64 5.54 -24.32 -9.46
N GLU A 65 5.02 -23.25 -10.07
CA GLU A 65 5.43 -22.76 -11.38
C GLU A 65 6.70 -21.87 -11.33
N GLY A 66 7.34 -21.76 -10.16
CA GLY A 66 8.51 -20.91 -9.95
C GLY A 66 8.19 -19.42 -9.84
N LYS A 67 6.92 -19.06 -9.62
CA LYS A 67 6.48 -17.67 -9.45
C LYS A 67 6.27 -17.37 -7.95
N PRO A 68 6.50 -16.15 -7.48
CA PRO A 68 6.04 -15.79 -6.14
C PRO A 68 4.50 -15.80 -6.08
N GLY A 69 3.92 -16.08 -4.91
CA GLY A 69 2.47 -16.00 -4.74
C GLY A 69 1.94 -14.60 -5.08
N PHE A 70 2.58 -13.59 -4.49
CA PHE A 70 2.42 -12.17 -4.82
C PHE A 70 3.59 -11.66 -5.66
N PRO A 71 3.33 -11.19 -6.90
CA PRO A 71 4.39 -10.68 -7.78
C PRO A 71 5.14 -9.47 -7.23
N ALA A 72 6.44 -9.39 -7.50
CA ALA A 72 7.30 -8.29 -7.05
C ALA A 72 6.83 -6.90 -7.52
N TYR A 73 6.22 -6.81 -8.70
CA TYR A 73 5.68 -5.52 -9.18
C TYR A 73 4.49 -5.04 -8.35
N VAL A 74 3.70 -5.94 -7.76
CA VAL A 74 2.57 -5.57 -6.88
C VAL A 74 3.10 -4.98 -5.58
N LEU A 75 4.10 -5.64 -4.97
CA LEU A 75 4.77 -5.15 -3.77
C LEU A 75 5.40 -3.77 -4.00
N ARG A 76 6.11 -3.60 -5.12
CA ARG A 76 6.69 -2.32 -5.50
C ARG A 76 5.62 -1.23 -5.66
N ASN A 77 4.54 -1.52 -6.36
CA ASN A 77 3.46 -0.55 -6.55
C ASN A 77 2.84 -0.12 -5.22
N LEU A 78 2.62 -1.05 -4.28
CA LEU A 78 2.14 -0.71 -2.94
C LEU A 78 3.11 0.21 -2.21
N GLN A 79 4.41 -0.13 -2.23
CA GLN A 79 5.44 0.70 -1.61
C GLN A 79 5.50 2.11 -2.23
N ASP A 80 5.38 2.21 -3.56
CA ASP A 80 5.36 3.48 -4.29
C ASP A 80 4.13 4.31 -3.89
N THR A 81 2.95 3.69 -3.76
CA THR A 81 1.73 4.37 -3.30
C THR A 81 1.84 4.85 -1.86
N ILE A 82 2.35 4.03 -0.95
CA ILE A 82 2.61 4.42 0.46
C ILE A 82 3.52 5.65 0.51
N GLN A 83 4.59 5.66 -0.31
CA GLN A 83 5.53 6.77 -0.37
C GLN A 83 4.86 8.05 -0.89
N GLN A 84 4.07 7.95 -1.97
CA GLN A 84 3.34 9.09 -2.52
C GLN A 84 2.35 9.71 -1.53
N LEU A 85 1.60 8.88 -0.80
CA LEU A 85 0.66 9.34 0.23
C LEU A 85 1.39 9.97 1.41
N SER A 86 2.53 9.39 1.82
CA SER A 86 3.38 9.95 2.88
C SER A 86 3.95 11.32 2.51
N ASP A 87 4.37 11.49 1.26
CA ASP A 87 4.89 12.76 0.75
C ASP A 87 3.78 13.81 0.62
N LEU A 88 2.58 13.40 0.18
CA LEU A 88 1.41 14.27 0.13
C LEU A 88 1.02 14.77 1.53
N LYS A 89 0.94 13.86 2.52
CA LYS A 89 0.69 14.20 3.93
C LYS A 89 1.71 15.20 4.45
N ARG A 90 3.00 14.98 4.18
CA ARG A 90 4.08 15.88 4.60
C ARG A 90 3.93 17.27 3.96
N GLY A 91 3.65 17.32 2.66
CA GLY A 91 3.41 18.57 1.94
C GLY A 91 2.20 19.36 2.46
N ALA A 92 1.13 18.66 2.86
CA ALA A 92 -0.05 19.25 3.49
C ALA A 92 0.26 19.83 4.88
N ASN A 93 1.00 19.09 5.71
CA ASN A 93 1.37 19.52 7.06
C ASN A 93 2.41 20.66 7.08
N ASP A 94 3.31 20.71 6.11
CA ASP A 94 4.36 21.73 6.03
C ASP A 94 3.89 23.06 5.43
N GLY A 95 2.62 23.18 5.02
CA GLY A 95 2.09 24.36 4.32
C GLY A 95 2.76 24.65 2.96
N ARG A 96 3.54 23.69 2.44
CA ARG A 96 4.28 23.80 1.18
C ARG A 96 3.49 23.39 -0.06
N GLY A 97 2.16 23.28 0.05
CA GLY A 97 1.27 23.19 -1.12
C GLY A 97 1.34 24.40 -2.08
N ALA A 98 2.15 25.43 -1.76
CA ALA A 98 2.23 26.71 -2.49
C ALA A 98 3.56 26.97 -3.23
N ARG A 99 4.42 25.97 -3.48
CA ARG A 99 5.53 26.15 -4.42
C ARG A 99 5.68 24.91 -5.29
N LEU A 100 5.14 24.99 -6.50
CA LEU A 100 5.81 24.63 -7.76
C LEU A 100 4.77 24.66 -8.88
N VAL A 101 4.58 25.83 -9.51
CA VAL A 101 4.60 26.05 -10.97
C VAL A 101 4.35 27.54 -11.24
N GLU A 102 5.41 28.34 -11.23
CA GLU A 102 5.46 29.53 -12.09
C GLU A 102 6.08 29.06 -13.41
N GLN A 103 5.26 28.90 -14.44
CA GLN A 103 5.76 28.86 -15.82
C GLN A 103 5.89 30.31 -16.30
N GLN A 104 7.10 30.70 -16.66
CA GLN A 104 7.39 31.91 -17.45
C GLN A 104 7.11 31.65 -18.92
#